data_AF-A0A7S3XPJ0-F1
#
_entry.id   AF-A0A7S3XPJ0-F1
#
_cell.length_a   1.000
_cell.length_b   1.000
_cell.length_c   1.000
_cell.angle_alpha   90.00
_cell.angle_beta   90.00
_cell.angle_gamma   90.00
#
_symmetry.space_group_name_H-M   'P 1'
#
loop_
_entity.id
_entity.type
_entity.pdbx_description
1 polymer ?
#
loop_
_entity_poly.entity_id
_entity_poly.type
_entity_poly.pdbx_seq_one_letter_code
_entity_poly.pdbx_strand_id
1 'polypeptide(L)'
;THYFFTASKDKTIKYWDADHFEQILVLEGHHAEVWSLAVSNDGSFLISGSHDRSLRVWERTDEPVFLEEEREKEMEAMFEEGLGQPDRDAEENQEGESALASKRTIESVRSGERLMDAIEIAVSEEEAIEEHEKKNKKLDKKGQPRLKDRQPNPLMLGKSPLAYILFTLQQIRPAELEQALLVLSYTFAEPLISFLQRLLARGAEVELAARAAIFLLRTHQAQIIAHHSLVGELTALRWALRRRLEGQKDLLGTNLAGLVMIPLPTTLSPTHTLSVFALLFTSFFLTKNLIVEMAIIRLTQQVHSRETKKCPL
;
A
#
# COMPACT_ATOMS: atom_id res chain seq x y z
N THR A 1 -48.65 10.75 15.74
CA THR A 1 -47.55 9.95 15.18
C THR A 1 -47.83 9.70 13.73
N HIS A 2 -47.10 10.39 12.86
CA HIS A 2 -47.33 10.37 11.42
C HIS A 2 -46.26 9.52 10.74
N TYR A 3 -46.57 8.28 10.42
CA TYR A 3 -45.66 7.39 9.69
C TYR A 3 -46.11 7.18 8.26
N PHE A 4 -45.17 7.06 7.34
CA PHE A 4 -45.47 6.77 5.94
C PHE A 4 -44.42 5.87 5.29
N PHE A 5 -44.82 5.22 4.21
CA PHE A 5 -43.97 4.35 3.41
C PHE A 5 -43.81 4.93 2.01
N THR A 6 -42.62 4.79 1.45
CA THR A 6 -42.33 5.18 0.07
C THR A 6 -41.75 3.99 -0.68
N ALA A 7 -42.22 3.73 -1.89
CA ALA A 7 -41.65 2.73 -2.79
C ALA A 7 -40.90 3.45 -3.93
N SER A 8 -39.69 2.98 -4.26
CA SER A 8 -38.85 3.54 -5.32
C SER A 8 -38.60 2.54 -6.46
N LYS A 9 -38.15 3.07 -7.60
CA LYS A 9 -37.57 2.28 -8.70
C LYS A 9 -36.24 1.64 -8.33
N ASP A 10 -35.61 2.11 -7.25
CA ASP A 10 -34.36 1.57 -6.72
C ASP A 10 -34.54 0.22 -6.02
N LYS A 11 -35.70 -0.43 -6.21
CA LYS A 11 -36.09 -1.76 -5.69
C LYS A 11 -36.28 -1.80 -4.16
N THR A 12 -36.20 -0.65 -3.51
CA THR A 12 -36.31 -0.50 -2.06
C THR A 12 -37.63 0.15 -1.66
N ILE A 13 -38.07 -0.18 -0.46
CA ILE A 13 -39.18 0.47 0.22
C ILE A 13 -38.62 1.10 1.49
N LYS A 14 -38.91 2.38 1.72
CA LYS A 14 -38.42 3.12 2.88
C LYS A 14 -39.57 3.48 3.81
N TYR A 15 -39.31 3.38 5.11
CA TYR A 15 -40.21 3.71 6.20
C TYR A 15 -39.74 4.99 6.88
N TRP A 16 -40.65 5.94 7.09
CA TRP A 16 -40.34 7.29 7.53
C TRP A 16 -41.18 7.72 8.71
N ASP A 17 -40.58 8.51 9.60
CA ASP A 17 -41.29 9.31 10.60
C ASP A 17 -41.47 10.74 10.07
N ALA A 18 -42.71 11.18 9.92
CA ALA A 18 -43.01 12.56 9.51
C ALA A 18 -42.96 13.55 10.68
N ASP A 19 -42.95 13.08 11.94
CA ASP A 19 -42.84 13.97 13.09
C ASP A 19 -41.40 14.47 13.27
N HIS A 20 -40.41 13.59 13.05
CA HIS A 20 -38.97 13.90 13.14
C HIS A 20 -38.29 14.07 11.76
N PHE A 21 -38.99 13.73 10.67
CA PHE A 21 -38.44 13.69 9.31
C PHE A 21 -37.22 12.78 9.15
N GLU A 22 -37.21 11.69 9.91
CA GLU A 22 -36.12 10.72 9.91
C GLU A 22 -36.53 9.45 9.17
N GLN A 23 -35.55 8.87 8.46
CA GLN A 23 -35.71 7.54 7.88
C GLN A 23 -35.58 6.51 8.99
N ILE A 24 -36.60 5.68 9.16
CA ILE A 24 -36.60 4.65 10.21
C ILE A 24 -36.02 3.35 9.68
N LEU A 25 -36.49 2.89 8.53
CA LEU A 25 -36.12 1.57 8.03
C LEU A 25 -36.07 1.48 6.50
N VAL A 26 -35.11 0.70 5.98
CA VAL A 26 -35.08 0.28 4.57
C VAL A 26 -35.42 -1.19 4.42
N LEU A 27 -36.52 -1.47 3.74
CA LEU A 27 -36.97 -2.80 3.41
C LEU A 27 -36.37 -3.22 2.07
N GLU A 28 -35.32 -4.04 2.13
CA GLU A 28 -34.68 -4.67 0.97
C GLU A 28 -35.16 -6.10 0.77
N GLY A 29 -35.46 -6.46 -0.48
CA GLY A 29 -35.87 -7.83 -0.80
C GLY A 29 -36.46 -7.98 -2.19
N HIS A 30 -36.98 -6.91 -2.77
CA HIS A 30 -37.38 -6.92 -4.17
C HIS A 30 -36.17 -6.92 -5.10
N HIS A 31 -36.26 -7.69 -6.18
CA HIS A 31 -35.17 -7.82 -7.14
C HIS A 31 -35.34 -6.90 -8.35
N ALA A 32 -36.47 -6.18 -8.43
CA ALA A 32 -36.78 -5.21 -9.46
C ALA A 32 -37.65 -4.06 -8.92
N GLU A 33 -37.91 -3.06 -9.77
CA GLU A 33 -38.66 -1.84 -9.44
C GLU A 33 -40.00 -2.14 -8.74
N VAL A 34 -40.29 -1.41 -7.65
CA VAL A 34 -41.54 -1.55 -6.91
C VAL A 34 -42.57 -0.57 -7.48
N TRP A 35 -43.71 -1.09 -7.93
CA TRP A 35 -44.73 -0.30 -8.64
C TRP A 35 -45.95 0.01 -7.78
N SER A 36 -46.24 -0.83 -6.80
CA SER A 36 -47.44 -0.71 -5.98
C SER A 36 -47.13 -1.03 -4.53
N LEU A 37 -47.75 -0.28 -3.64
CA LEU A 37 -47.65 -0.45 -2.19
C LEU A 37 -49.03 -0.23 -1.59
N ALA A 38 -49.46 -1.14 -0.70
CA ALA A 38 -50.73 -1.08 0.00
C ALA A 38 -50.52 -1.39 1.48
N VAL A 39 -51.09 -0.58 2.35
CA VAL A 39 -50.99 -0.75 3.80
C VAL A 39 -52.31 -1.31 4.32
N SER A 40 -52.25 -2.25 5.27
CA SER A 40 -53.43 -2.74 5.98
C SER A 40 -54.12 -1.59 6.73
N ASN A 41 -55.45 -1.64 6.80
CA ASN A 41 -56.23 -0.63 7.54
C ASN A 41 -55.90 -0.62 9.05
N ASP A 42 -55.40 -1.74 9.57
CA ASP A 42 -54.95 -1.91 10.95
C ASP A 42 -53.45 -1.59 11.13
N GLY A 43 -52.71 -1.35 10.04
CA GLY A 43 -51.27 -1.06 10.08
C GLY A 43 -50.37 -2.24 10.50
N SER A 44 -50.94 -3.43 10.65
CA SER A 44 -50.24 -4.66 11.06
C SER A 44 -49.33 -5.23 9.98
N PHE A 45 -49.71 -5.07 8.71
CA PHE A 45 -48.91 -5.54 7.58
C PHE A 45 -49.02 -4.61 6.37
N LEU A 46 -48.02 -4.73 5.50
CA LEU A 46 -47.80 -3.97 4.28
C LEU A 46 -47.67 -4.98 3.12
N ILE A 47 -48.33 -4.72 2.00
CA ILE A 47 -48.17 -5.49 0.77
C ILE A 47 -47.49 -4.64 -0.29
N SER A 48 -46.50 -5.21 -0.95
CA SER A 48 -45.72 -4.58 -2.00
C SER A 48 -45.74 -5.43 -3.26
N GLY A 49 -45.86 -4.76 -4.41
CA GLY A 49 -45.84 -5.39 -5.72
C GLY A 49 -44.73 -4.84 -6.59
N SER A 50 -43.88 -5.74 -7.08
CA SER A 50 -42.71 -5.42 -7.88
C SER A 50 -42.80 -5.98 -9.30
N HIS A 51 -41.98 -5.40 -10.19
CA HIS A 51 -41.76 -5.89 -11.54
C HIS A 51 -41.11 -7.29 -11.59
N ASP A 52 -40.56 -7.77 -10.47
CA ASP A 52 -40.05 -9.14 -10.32
C ASP A 52 -41.15 -10.22 -10.36
N ARG A 53 -42.41 -9.80 -10.58
CA ARG A 53 -43.64 -10.62 -10.60
C ARG A 53 -43.94 -11.26 -9.24
N SER A 54 -43.37 -10.74 -8.17
CA SER A 54 -43.67 -11.15 -6.80
C SER A 54 -44.49 -10.09 -6.08
N LEU A 55 -45.36 -10.59 -5.19
CA LEU A 55 -45.98 -9.79 -4.15
C LEU A 55 -45.32 -10.21 -2.83
N ARG A 56 -44.88 -9.23 -2.03
CA ARG A 56 -44.30 -9.48 -0.71
C ARG A 56 -45.16 -8.85 0.37
N VAL A 57 -45.35 -9.60 1.45
CA VAL A 57 -46.01 -9.15 2.66
C VAL A 57 -44.94 -8.86 3.70
N TRP A 58 -45.04 -7.69 4.31
CA TRP A 58 -44.15 -7.20 5.34
C TRP A 58 -44.95 -7.05 6.62
N GLU A 59 -44.56 -7.75 7.67
CA GLU A 59 -45.22 -7.73 8.97
C GLU A 59 -44.39 -6.93 9.96
N ARG A 60 -45.05 -6.24 10.88
CA ARG A 60 -44.37 -5.52 11.95
C ARG A 60 -43.93 -6.51 13.04
N THR A 61 -42.63 -6.57 13.31
CA THR A 61 -42.07 -7.32 14.44
C THR A 61 -41.91 -6.42 15.67
N ASP A 62 -41.81 -7.04 16.85
CA ASP A 62 -41.59 -6.35 18.14
C ASP A 62 -40.10 -6.10 18.44
N GLU A 63 -39.23 -6.33 17.45
CA GLU A 63 -37.79 -6.13 17.61
C GLU A 63 -37.47 -4.62 17.61
N PRO A 64 -36.70 -4.11 18.60
CA PRO A 64 -36.33 -2.71 18.64
C PRO A 64 -35.34 -2.41 17.50
N VAL A 65 -35.73 -1.49 16.61
CA VAL A 65 -34.85 -0.98 15.56
C VAL A 65 -33.98 0.14 16.13
N PHE A 66 -32.66 0.01 15.99
CA PHE A 66 -31.70 1.06 16.33
C PHE A 66 -31.40 1.90 15.09
N LEU A 67 -31.91 3.13 15.06
CA LEU A 67 -31.77 4.05 13.91
C LEU A 67 -30.31 4.34 13.52
N GLU A 68 -29.41 4.40 14.51
CA GLU A 68 -27.99 4.66 14.28
C GLU A 68 -27.31 3.53 13.50
N GLU A 69 -27.66 2.27 13.80
CA GLU A 69 -27.08 1.08 13.18
C GLU A 69 -27.51 0.95 11.71
N GLU A 70 -28.76 1.25 11.38
CA GLU A 70 -29.22 1.26 9.99
C GLU A 70 -28.55 2.35 9.16
N ARG A 71 -28.39 3.54 9.73
CA ARG A 71 -27.68 4.65 9.08
C ARG A 71 -26.21 4.32 8.82
N GLU A 72 -25.55 3.64 9.76
CA GLU A 72 -24.17 3.15 9.59
C GLU A 72 -24.10 2.11 8.48
N LYS A 73 -25.03 1.15 8.47
CA LYS A 73 -25.10 0.10 7.44
C LYS A 73 -25.34 0.66 6.04
N GLU A 74 -26.20 1.67 5.90
CA GLU A 74 -26.39 2.39 4.63
C GLU A 74 -25.13 3.12 4.19
N MET A 75 -24.43 3.79 5.13
CA MET A 75 -23.18 4.48 4.84
C MET A 75 -22.09 3.50 4.39
N GLU A 76 -22.00 2.34 5.03
CA GLU A 76 -21.09 1.26 4.64
C GLU A 76 -21.41 0.69 3.26
N ALA A 77 -22.69 0.45 2.96
CA ALA A 77 -23.12 -0.06 1.65
C ALA A 77 -22.81 0.94 0.51
N MET A 78 -23.11 2.23 0.72
CA MET A 78 -22.76 3.30 -0.23
C MET A 78 -21.24 3.42 -0.44
N PHE A 79 -20.47 3.22 0.63
CA PHE A 79 -19.02 3.20 0.57
C PHE A 79 -18.48 2.01 -0.22
N GLU A 80 -19.00 0.81 0.04
CA GLU A 80 -18.62 -0.42 -0.67
C GLU A 80 -18.98 -0.33 -2.17
N GLU A 81 -20.15 0.21 -2.51
CA GLU A 81 -20.53 0.44 -3.91
C GLU A 81 -19.60 1.46 -4.60
N GLY A 82 -19.17 2.49 -3.86
CA GLY A 82 -18.17 3.46 -4.33
C GLY A 82 -16.78 2.86 -4.61
N LEU A 83 -16.40 1.76 -3.94
CA LEU A 83 -15.16 1.04 -4.22
C LEU A 83 -15.21 0.26 -5.54
N GLY A 84 -16.41 -0.08 -6.03
CA GLY A 84 -16.65 -0.87 -7.23
C GLY A 84 -16.65 -0.08 -8.54
N GLN A 85 -16.68 1.26 -8.51
CA GLN A 85 -16.62 2.09 -9.71
C GLN A 85 -15.17 2.55 -9.97
N PRO A 86 -14.50 2.05 -11.02
CA PRO A 86 -13.25 2.62 -11.47
C PRO A 86 -13.56 3.94 -12.21
N ASP A 87 -12.97 5.03 -11.71
CA ASP A 87 -12.92 6.35 -12.35
C ASP A 87 -14.27 6.91 -12.82
N ARG A 88 -15.00 7.56 -11.90
CA ARG A 88 -15.80 8.73 -12.28
C ARG A 88 -15.36 9.91 -11.45
N ASP A 89 -15.07 10.99 -12.16
CA ASP A 89 -14.38 12.17 -11.71
C ASP A 89 -14.88 12.70 -10.37
N ALA A 90 -13.92 13.10 -9.54
CA ALA A 90 -14.14 13.74 -8.26
C ALA A 90 -14.93 15.05 -8.44
N GLU A 91 -16.24 15.00 -8.17
CA GLU A 91 -16.93 16.17 -7.67
C GLU A 91 -16.64 16.28 -6.17
N GLU A 92 -15.82 17.28 -5.81
CA GLU A 92 -15.56 17.71 -4.44
C GLU A 92 -16.86 18.16 -3.78
N ASN A 93 -17.64 17.21 -3.27
CA ASN A 93 -18.54 17.50 -2.16
C ASN A 93 -17.79 17.34 -0.86
N GLN A 94 -17.92 18.35 0.01
CA GLN A 94 -17.27 18.48 1.30
C GLN A 94 -17.62 17.30 2.22
N GLU A 95 -16.91 16.20 2.06
CA GLU A 95 -16.96 15.08 2.99
C GLU A 95 -16.02 15.36 4.16
N GLY A 96 -16.53 15.17 5.38
CA GLY A 96 -15.82 15.44 6.63
C GLY A 96 -14.47 14.73 6.72
N GLU A 97 -13.58 15.28 7.56
CA GLU A 97 -12.18 14.83 7.74
C GLU A 97 -12.02 13.31 7.94
N SER A 98 -13.03 12.64 8.50
CA SER A 98 -13.07 11.18 8.69
C SER A 98 -13.11 10.40 7.37
N ALA A 99 -13.92 10.82 6.39
CA ALA A 99 -14.04 10.13 5.11
C ALA A 99 -12.75 10.25 4.27
N LEU A 100 -12.09 11.41 4.33
CA LEU A 100 -10.78 11.64 3.70
C LEU A 100 -9.68 10.78 4.35
N ALA A 101 -9.72 10.58 5.67
CA ALA A 101 -8.78 9.71 6.37
C ALA A 101 -8.96 8.24 5.95
N SER A 102 -10.20 7.77 5.86
CA SER A 102 -10.53 6.41 5.41
C SER A 102 -10.16 6.16 3.94
N LYS A 103 -10.39 7.14 3.06
CA LYS A 103 -9.98 7.07 1.64
C LYS A 103 -8.47 6.92 1.49
N ARG A 104 -7.68 7.68 2.26
CA ARG A 104 -6.21 7.59 2.27
C ARG A 104 -5.72 6.21 2.73
N THR A 105 -6.36 5.61 3.73
CA THR A 105 -6.00 4.25 4.14
C THR A 105 -6.24 3.23 3.03
N ILE A 106 -7.33 3.34 2.26
CA ILE A 106 -7.63 2.39 1.19
C ILE A 106 -6.69 2.52 -0.01
N GLU A 107 -6.37 3.75 -0.42
CA GLU A 107 -5.38 3.97 -1.49
C GLU A 107 -4.01 3.38 -1.11
N SER A 108 -3.62 3.51 0.16
CA SER A 108 -2.38 2.94 0.67
C SER A 108 -2.41 1.40 0.69
N VAL A 109 -3.54 0.78 1.06
CA VAL A 109 -3.73 -0.68 1.04
C VAL A 109 -3.65 -1.22 -0.38
N ARG A 110 -4.37 -0.58 -1.32
CA ARG A 110 -4.34 -0.95 -2.74
C ARG A 110 -2.93 -0.82 -3.33
N SER A 111 -2.16 0.17 -2.91
CA SER A 111 -0.76 0.33 -3.31
C SER A 111 0.13 -0.78 -2.76
N GLY A 112 -0.15 -1.25 -1.54
CA GLY A 112 0.50 -2.42 -0.94
C GLY A 112 0.16 -3.73 -1.68
N GLU A 113 -1.10 -3.94 -2.04
CA GLU A 113 -1.55 -5.10 -2.83
C GLU A 113 -0.86 -5.16 -4.20
N ARG A 114 -0.84 -4.04 -4.93
CA ARG A 114 -0.10 -3.93 -6.20
C ARG A 114 1.38 -4.25 -6.06
N LEU A 115 2.00 -3.89 -4.93
CA LEU A 115 3.40 -4.20 -4.66
C LEU A 115 3.59 -5.69 -4.39
N MET A 116 2.68 -6.35 -3.67
CA MET A 116 2.71 -7.80 -3.44
C MET A 116 2.60 -8.58 -4.75
N ASP A 117 1.64 -8.22 -5.60
CA ASP A 117 1.48 -8.82 -6.93
C ASP A 117 2.75 -8.64 -7.77
N ALA A 118 3.35 -7.44 -7.73
CA ALA A 118 4.56 -7.15 -8.47
C ALA A 118 5.77 -7.98 -7.98
N ILE A 119 5.87 -8.21 -6.67
CA ILE A 119 6.91 -9.06 -6.08
C ILE A 119 6.69 -10.51 -6.51
N GLU A 120 5.47 -11.03 -6.45
CA GLU A 120 5.17 -12.41 -6.85
C GLU A 120 5.52 -12.66 -8.32
N ILE A 121 5.11 -11.76 -9.21
CA ILE A 121 5.45 -11.82 -10.64
C ILE A 121 6.98 -11.79 -10.82
N ALA A 122 7.68 -10.91 -10.10
CA ALA A 122 9.13 -10.78 -10.21
C ALA A 122 9.88 -12.01 -9.69
N VAL A 123 9.45 -12.61 -8.58
CA VAL A 123 10.03 -13.84 -8.02
C VAL A 123 9.83 -15.01 -8.98
N SER A 124 8.61 -15.19 -9.47
CA SER A 124 8.29 -16.22 -10.47
C SER A 124 9.16 -16.08 -11.73
N GLU A 125 9.38 -14.85 -12.19
CA GLU A 125 10.22 -14.61 -13.35
C GLU A 125 11.70 -14.90 -13.07
N GLU A 126 12.22 -14.56 -11.89
CA GLU A 126 13.60 -14.90 -11.51
C GLU A 126 13.84 -16.40 -11.45
N GLU A 127 12.91 -17.16 -10.85
CA GLU A 127 12.98 -18.62 -10.81
C GLU A 127 13.01 -19.22 -12.22
N ALA A 128 12.14 -18.72 -13.10
CA ALA A 128 12.08 -19.19 -14.47
C ALA A 128 13.34 -18.82 -15.28
N ILE A 129 13.98 -17.67 -15.01
CA ILE A 129 15.28 -17.28 -15.60
C ILE A 129 16.35 -18.26 -15.13
N GLU A 130 16.44 -18.53 -13.83
CA GLU A 130 17.43 -19.45 -13.27
C GLU A 130 17.31 -20.87 -13.83
N GLU A 131 16.08 -21.37 -13.97
CA GLU A 131 15.86 -22.70 -14.55
C GLU A 131 16.36 -22.80 -15.98
N HIS A 132 16.11 -21.78 -16.80
CA HIS A 132 16.56 -21.73 -18.18
C HIS A 132 18.09 -21.68 -18.25
N GLU A 133 18.73 -20.86 -17.40
CA GLU A 133 20.18 -20.84 -17.29
C GLU A 133 20.76 -22.19 -16.87
N LYS A 134 20.13 -22.87 -15.89
CA LYS A 134 20.54 -24.21 -15.44
C LYS A 134 20.42 -25.24 -16.57
N LYS A 135 19.36 -25.16 -17.38
CA LYS A 135 19.17 -26.02 -18.58
C LYS A 135 20.25 -25.74 -19.63
N ASN A 136 20.54 -24.47 -19.92
CA ASN A 136 21.61 -24.10 -20.86
C ASN A 136 23.00 -24.52 -20.38
N LYS A 137 23.33 -24.34 -19.09
CA LYS A 137 24.61 -24.83 -18.52
C LYS A 137 24.75 -26.36 -18.63
N LYS A 138 23.65 -27.12 -18.55
CA LYS A 138 23.65 -28.58 -18.76
C LYS A 138 23.84 -28.96 -20.22
N LEU A 139 23.27 -28.18 -21.16
CA LEU A 139 23.44 -28.38 -22.60
C LEU A 139 24.86 -28.04 -23.05
N ASP A 140 25.42 -26.95 -22.54
CA ASP A 140 26.82 -26.55 -22.80
C ASP A 140 27.80 -27.66 -22.38
N LYS A 141 27.60 -28.26 -21.19
CA LYS A 141 28.40 -29.41 -20.72
C LYS A 141 28.24 -30.67 -21.57
N LYS A 142 27.11 -30.80 -22.28
CA LYS A 142 26.82 -31.93 -23.18
C LYS A 142 27.21 -31.62 -24.64
N GLY A 143 27.77 -30.45 -24.94
CA GLY A 143 28.11 -30.02 -26.30
C GLY A 143 26.90 -29.83 -27.22
N GLN A 144 25.70 -29.64 -26.66
CA GLN A 144 24.46 -29.43 -27.40
C GLN A 144 24.18 -27.93 -27.63
N PRO A 145 23.48 -27.56 -28.71
CA PRO A 145 23.12 -26.16 -28.95
C PRO A 145 22.21 -25.64 -27.83
N ARG A 146 22.44 -24.38 -27.43
CA ARG A 146 21.66 -23.69 -26.41
C ARG A 146 20.20 -23.56 -26.79
N LEU A 147 19.32 -23.59 -25.79
CA LEU A 147 17.91 -23.26 -25.95
C LEU A 147 17.75 -21.80 -26.39
N LYS A 148 16.70 -21.51 -27.16
CA LYS A 148 16.34 -20.14 -27.57
C LYS A 148 16.18 -19.23 -26.35
N ASP A 149 16.52 -17.96 -26.53
CA ASP A 149 16.36 -16.92 -25.52
C ASP A 149 14.89 -16.81 -25.09
N ARG A 150 14.66 -16.64 -23.78
CA ARG A 150 13.31 -16.44 -23.24
C ARG A 150 12.79 -15.07 -23.69
N GLN A 151 11.53 -15.03 -24.09
CA GLN A 151 10.85 -13.76 -24.34
C GLN A 151 10.55 -13.07 -23.01
N PRO A 152 10.73 -11.74 -22.92
CA PRO A 152 10.38 -11.00 -21.71
C PRO A 152 8.92 -11.18 -21.34
N ASN A 153 8.64 -11.29 -20.05
CA ASN A 153 7.28 -11.46 -19.55
C ASN A 153 6.41 -10.23 -19.90
N PRO A 154 5.27 -10.40 -20.60
CA PRO A 154 4.37 -9.30 -20.93
C PRO A 154 3.82 -8.57 -19.70
N LEU A 155 3.63 -9.30 -18.59
CA LEU A 155 3.11 -8.75 -17.32
C LEU A 155 4.08 -7.75 -16.67
N MET A 156 5.38 -7.85 -17.00
CA MET A 156 6.42 -6.97 -16.47
C MET A 156 6.77 -5.83 -17.44
N LEU A 157 5.93 -5.61 -18.46
CA LEU A 157 6.14 -4.59 -19.50
C LEU A 157 7.48 -4.77 -20.23
N GLY A 158 8.00 -6.00 -20.30
CA GLY A 158 9.30 -6.33 -20.88
C GLY A 158 10.51 -5.83 -20.09
N LYS A 159 10.33 -5.37 -18.85
CA LYS A 159 11.43 -4.95 -17.96
C LYS A 159 12.04 -6.15 -17.22
N SER A 160 13.31 -6.02 -16.80
CA SER A 160 13.93 -6.99 -15.89
C SER A 160 13.24 -6.97 -14.51
N PRO A 161 13.26 -8.09 -13.74
CA PRO A 161 12.66 -8.16 -12.40
C PRO A 161 13.02 -7.00 -11.47
N LEU A 162 14.31 -6.68 -11.38
CA LEU A 162 14.79 -5.53 -10.59
C LEU A 162 14.22 -4.19 -11.06
N ALA A 163 14.15 -3.98 -12.37
CA ALA A 163 13.65 -2.72 -12.93
C ALA A 163 12.12 -2.59 -12.81
N TYR A 164 11.41 -3.72 -12.82
CA TYR A 164 9.97 -3.75 -12.62
C TYR A 164 9.61 -3.39 -11.17
N ILE A 165 10.28 -3.96 -10.18
CA ILE A 165 10.06 -3.61 -8.76
C ILE A 165 10.44 -2.15 -8.48
N LEU A 166 11.54 -1.66 -9.07
CA LEU A 166 11.88 -0.24 -8.94
C LEU A 166 10.76 0.65 -9.51
N PHE A 167 10.23 0.28 -10.67
CA PHE A 167 9.15 1.02 -11.30
C PHE A 167 7.89 1.03 -10.42
N THR A 168 7.49 -0.10 -9.83
CA THR A 168 6.31 -0.14 -8.96
C THR A 168 6.52 0.65 -7.67
N LEU A 169 7.71 0.60 -7.08
CA LEU A 169 8.05 1.43 -5.91
C LEU A 169 8.04 2.93 -6.23
N GLN A 170 8.47 3.34 -7.44
CA GLN A 170 8.42 4.73 -7.90
C GLN A 170 6.99 5.25 -8.12
N GLN A 171 6.04 4.38 -8.45
CA GLN A 171 4.64 4.79 -8.63
C GLN A 171 3.95 5.14 -7.30
N ILE A 172 4.48 4.65 -6.17
CA ILE A 172 3.90 4.92 -4.86
C ILE A 172 4.32 6.31 -4.39
N ARG A 173 3.35 7.12 -3.92
CA ARG A 173 3.65 8.45 -3.40
C ARG A 173 4.58 8.34 -2.17
N PRO A 174 5.61 9.19 -2.02
CA PRO A 174 6.53 9.11 -0.88
C PRO A 174 5.87 9.25 0.50
N ALA A 175 4.69 9.86 0.59
CA ALA A 175 3.92 9.97 1.82
C ALA A 175 3.22 8.65 2.21
N GLU A 176 2.85 7.84 1.21
CA GLU A 176 2.08 6.61 1.37
C GLU A 176 2.97 5.36 1.39
N LEU A 177 4.24 5.48 1.00
CA LEU A 177 5.19 4.37 0.92
C LEU A 177 5.24 3.53 2.21
N GLU A 178 5.33 4.17 3.37
CA GLU A 178 5.39 3.47 4.66
C GLU A 178 4.08 2.75 5.00
N GLN A 179 2.93 3.34 4.62
CA GLN A 179 1.62 2.70 4.83
C GLN A 179 1.45 1.50 3.90
N ALA A 180 1.84 1.63 2.63
CA ALA A 180 1.83 0.53 1.68
C ALA A 180 2.74 -0.63 2.13
N LEU A 181 3.92 -0.31 2.66
CA LEU A 181 4.85 -1.32 3.20
C LEU A 181 4.36 -1.98 4.50
N LEU A 182 3.47 -1.33 5.26
CA LEU A 182 2.92 -1.90 6.50
C LEU A 182 1.95 -3.05 6.21
N VAL A 183 1.28 -3.01 5.06
CA VAL A 183 0.31 -4.02 4.63
C VAL A 183 0.99 -5.32 4.20
N LEU A 184 2.28 -5.27 3.85
CA LEU A 184 3.02 -6.44 3.41
C LEU A 184 3.18 -7.47 4.55
N SER A 185 2.85 -8.72 4.25
CA SER A 185 3.17 -9.83 5.12
C SER A 185 4.67 -10.18 5.04
N TYR A 186 5.18 -10.88 6.06
CA TYR A 186 6.60 -11.25 6.13
C TYR A 186 7.08 -12.07 4.93
N THR A 187 6.21 -12.88 4.32
CA THR A 187 6.55 -13.72 3.16
C THR A 187 6.97 -12.87 1.95
N PHE A 188 6.43 -11.66 1.82
CA PHE A 188 6.81 -10.72 0.76
C PHE A 188 7.97 -9.80 1.17
N ALA A 189 8.22 -9.64 2.48
CA ALA A 189 9.32 -8.83 2.99
C ALA A 189 10.70 -9.44 2.68
N GLU A 190 10.84 -10.77 2.79
CA GLU A 190 12.09 -11.48 2.47
C GLU A 190 12.58 -11.23 1.02
N PRO A 191 11.81 -11.56 -0.03
CA PRO A 191 12.24 -11.30 -1.40
C PRO A 191 12.43 -9.79 -1.66
N LEU A 192 11.59 -8.93 -1.10
CA LEU A 192 11.72 -7.47 -1.26
C LEU A 192 13.05 -6.95 -0.69
N ILE A 193 13.51 -7.45 0.46
CA ILE A 193 14.82 -7.09 1.04
C ILE A 193 15.96 -7.50 0.09
N SER A 194 15.88 -8.70 -0.51
CA SER A 194 16.86 -9.17 -1.50
C SER A 194 16.89 -8.29 -2.76
N PHE A 195 15.73 -7.86 -3.24
CA PHE A 195 15.63 -6.91 -4.36
C PHE A 195 16.20 -5.53 -4.01
N LEU A 196 15.90 -5.00 -2.83
CA LEU A 196 16.42 -3.72 -2.34
C LEU A 196 17.95 -3.75 -2.20
N GLN A 197 18.51 -4.85 -1.71
CA GLN A 197 19.97 -5.05 -1.64
C GLN A 197 20.62 -4.94 -3.02
N ARG A 198 20.03 -5.59 -4.04
CA ARG A 198 20.53 -5.55 -5.43
C ARG A 198 20.35 -4.18 -6.07
N LEU A 199 19.26 -3.46 -5.79
CA LEU A 199 19.05 -2.08 -6.25
C LEU A 199 20.11 -1.12 -5.69
N LEU A 200 20.40 -1.22 -4.38
CA LEU A 200 21.43 -0.43 -3.72
C LEU A 200 22.84 -0.74 -4.23
N ALA A 201 23.11 -2.01 -4.54
CA ALA A 201 24.37 -2.40 -5.17
C ALA A 201 24.55 -1.71 -6.54
N ARG A 202 23.49 -1.63 -7.35
CA ARG A 202 23.49 -0.92 -8.64
C ARG A 202 23.50 0.61 -8.50
N GLY A 203 23.06 1.13 -7.36
CA GLY A 203 23.02 2.58 -7.08
C GLY A 203 21.82 3.30 -7.71
N ALA A 204 20.77 2.55 -8.08
CA ALA A 204 19.51 3.14 -8.52
C ALA A 204 18.71 3.59 -7.28
N GLU A 205 18.28 4.86 -7.27
CA GLU A 205 17.42 5.47 -6.24
C GLU A 205 17.74 5.06 -4.79
N VAL A 206 18.92 5.47 -4.34
CA VAL A 206 19.44 5.12 -3.01
C VAL A 206 18.51 5.57 -1.89
N GLU A 207 17.87 6.72 -2.01
CA GLU A 207 16.98 7.27 -0.97
C GLU A 207 15.70 6.44 -0.79
N LEU A 208 15.02 6.11 -1.89
CA LEU A 208 13.81 5.30 -1.89
C LEU A 208 14.11 3.90 -1.35
N ALA A 209 15.15 3.27 -1.88
CA ALA A 209 15.54 1.93 -1.50
C ALA A 209 16.01 1.86 -0.03
N ALA A 210 16.75 2.86 0.45
CA ALA A 210 17.13 2.95 1.85
C ALA A 210 15.91 3.11 2.76
N ARG A 211 15.02 4.06 2.45
CA ARG A 211 13.81 4.32 3.25
C ARG A 211 12.92 3.07 3.35
N ALA A 212 12.68 2.39 2.23
CA ALA A 212 11.92 1.15 2.19
C ALA A 212 12.61 0.03 3.01
N ALA A 213 13.91 -0.18 2.82
CA ALA A 213 14.66 -1.20 3.55
C ALA A 213 14.63 -0.96 5.06
N ILE A 214 14.83 0.29 5.49
CA ILE A 214 14.80 0.67 6.91
C ILE A 214 13.43 0.40 7.51
N PHE A 215 12.37 0.78 6.79
CA PHE A 215 11.01 0.58 7.26
C PHE A 215 10.68 -0.90 7.43
N LEU A 216 10.97 -1.73 6.42
CA LEU A 216 10.79 -3.18 6.47
C LEU A 216 11.57 -3.85 7.61
N LEU A 217 12.80 -3.40 7.86
CA LEU A 217 13.62 -3.90 8.96
C LEU A 217 13.03 -3.55 10.33
N ARG A 218 12.40 -2.37 10.44
CA ARG A 218 11.74 -1.92 11.68
C ARG A 218 10.42 -2.64 11.90
N THR A 219 9.60 -2.82 10.86
CA THR A 219 8.29 -3.48 10.98
C THR A 219 8.44 -4.98 11.27
N HIS A 220 9.34 -5.68 10.56
CA HIS A 220 9.49 -7.13 10.67
C HIS A 220 10.65 -7.57 11.59
N GLN A 221 11.13 -6.70 12.47
CA GLN A 221 12.28 -6.96 13.35
C GLN A 221 12.17 -8.30 14.09
N ALA A 222 11.02 -8.60 14.70
CA ALA A 222 10.84 -9.81 15.49
C ALA A 222 10.94 -11.10 14.63
N GLN A 223 10.39 -11.07 13.42
CA GLN A 223 10.39 -12.19 12.48
C GLN A 223 11.78 -12.41 11.87
N ILE A 224 12.48 -11.32 11.52
CA ILE A 224 13.85 -11.37 11.00
C ILE A 224 14.83 -11.95 12.03
N ILE A 225 14.67 -11.61 13.33
CA ILE A 225 15.53 -12.19 14.38
C ILE A 225 15.25 -13.69 14.57
N ALA A 226 14.04 -14.16 14.27
CA ALA A 226 13.67 -15.57 14.39
C ALA A 226 14.17 -16.41 13.20
N HIS A 227 14.18 -15.86 11.99
CA HIS A 227 14.61 -16.54 10.77
C HIS A 227 16.04 -16.17 10.37
N HIS A 228 16.98 -17.11 10.55
CA HIS A 228 18.42 -16.88 10.34
C HIS A 228 18.87 -16.92 8.86
N SER A 229 18.00 -17.26 7.90
CA SER A 229 18.35 -17.35 6.47
C SER A 229 18.80 -16.02 5.88
N LEU A 230 18.23 -14.90 6.36
CA LEU A 230 18.43 -13.57 5.80
C LEU A 230 19.69 -12.85 6.30
N VAL A 231 20.42 -13.41 7.26
CA VAL A 231 21.58 -12.73 7.88
C VAL A 231 22.67 -12.40 6.84
N GLY A 232 22.88 -13.27 5.86
CA GLY A 232 23.81 -13.03 4.75
C GLY A 232 23.39 -11.86 3.86
N GLU A 233 22.10 -11.78 3.50
CA GLU A 233 21.57 -10.69 2.68
C GLU A 233 21.55 -9.36 3.43
N LEU A 234 21.21 -9.38 4.72
CA LEU A 234 21.20 -8.19 5.58
C LEU A 234 22.59 -7.62 5.81
N THR A 235 23.60 -8.47 5.97
CA THR A 235 24.99 -7.99 6.08
C THR A 235 25.46 -7.36 4.77
N ALA A 236 25.12 -7.96 3.62
CA ALA A 236 25.40 -7.38 2.31
C ALA A 236 24.66 -6.05 2.09
N LEU A 237 23.38 -5.97 2.45
CA LEU A 237 22.57 -4.75 2.40
C LEU A 237 23.14 -3.65 3.29
N ARG A 238 23.59 -3.98 4.50
CA ARG A 238 24.25 -3.04 5.41
C ARG A 238 25.49 -2.42 4.78
N TRP A 239 26.36 -3.24 4.17
CA TRP A 239 27.57 -2.75 3.51
C TRP A 239 27.24 -1.91 2.27
N ALA A 240 26.25 -2.31 1.47
CA ALA A 240 25.80 -1.56 0.31
C ALA A 240 25.22 -0.19 0.69
N LEU A 241 24.32 -0.14 1.68
CA LEU A 241 23.77 1.10 2.22
C LEU A 241 24.86 2.03 2.72
N ARG A 242 25.76 1.51 3.58
CA ARG A 242 26.83 2.32 4.17
C ARG A 242 27.71 2.93 3.10
N ARG A 243 28.19 2.12 2.16
CA ARG A 243 29.07 2.60 1.08
C ARG A 243 28.41 3.67 0.22
N ARG A 244 27.10 3.54 -0.06
CA ARG A 244 26.37 4.51 -0.88
C ARG A 244 26.07 5.80 -0.12
N LEU A 245 25.63 5.71 1.14
CA LEU A 245 25.36 6.87 1.99
C LEU A 245 26.64 7.65 2.32
N GLU A 246 27.74 6.94 2.59
CA GLU A 246 29.05 7.54 2.85
C GLU A 246 29.58 8.23 1.58
N GLY A 247 29.45 7.60 0.41
CA GLY A 247 29.78 8.24 -0.86
C GLY A 247 28.95 9.50 -1.16
N GLN A 248 27.65 9.50 -0.86
CA GLN A 248 26.82 10.70 -1.02
C GLN A 248 27.16 11.79 0.00
N LYS A 249 27.44 11.41 1.25
CA LYS A 249 27.90 12.33 2.30
C LYS A 249 29.22 13.00 1.90
N ASP A 250 30.17 12.25 1.38
CA ASP A 250 31.48 12.76 0.98
C ASP A 250 31.38 13.71 -0.23
N LEU A 251 30.53 13.37 -1.21
CA LEU A 251 30.23 14.27 -2.34
C LEU A 251 29.57 15.58 -1.88
N LEU A 252 28.58 15.51 -0.99
CA LEU A 252 27.96 16.71 -0.42
C LEU A 252 28.96 17.51 0.42
N GLY A 253 29.78 16.84 1.22
CA GLY A 253 30.82 17.46 2.04
C GLY A 253 31.88 18.20 1.20
N THR A 254 32.36 17.57 0.13
CA THR A 254 33.31 18.19 -0.82
C THR A 254 32.68 19.35 -1.59
N ASN A 255 31.43 19.22 -2.04
CA ASN A 255 30.70 20.30 -2.69
C ASN A 255 30.47 21.50 -1.76
N LEU A 256 30.10 21.26 -0.51
CA LEU A 256 29.91 22.30 0.50
C LEU A 256 31.24 22.99 0.82
N ALA A 257 32.31 22.22 1.04
CA ALA A 257 33.64 22.78 1.25
C ALA A 257 34.09 23.62 0.04
N GLY A 258 33.80 23.16 -1.19
CA GLY A 258 34.04 23.92 -2.41
C GLY A 258 33.25 25.24 -2.45
N LEU A 259 31.96 25.21 -2.14
CA LEU A 259 31.12 26.42 -2.07
C LEU A 259 31.58 27.42 -1.02
N VAL A 260 32.06 26.95 0.14
CA VAL A 260 32.60 27.81 1.20
C VAL A 260 33.94 28.43 0.79
N MET A 261 34.73 27.73 -0.01
CA MET A 261 36.05 28.19 -0.47
C MET A 261 35.95 29.12 -1.69
N ILE A 262 34.84 29.14 -2.42
CA ILE A 262 34.61 30.10 -3.50
C ILE A 262 34.25 31.46 -2.86
N PRO A 263 35.07 32.51 -3.02
CA PRO A 263 34.71 33.84 -2.55
C PRO A 263 33.50 34.34 -3.35
N LEU A 264 32.31 34.35 -2.73
CA LEU A 264 31.15 34.98 -3.36
C LEU A 264 31.41 36.49 -3.48
N PRO A 265 31.32 37.08 -4.69
CA PRO A 265 31.23 38.53 -4.80
C PRO A 265 29.97 39.00 -4.07
N THR A 266 30.13 39.97 -3.18
CA THR A 266 29.16 40.50 -2.21
C THR A 266 27.95 41.24 -2.83
N THR A 267 27.49 40.86 -4.02
CA THR A 267 26.50 41.63 -4.80
C THR A 267 25.38 40.79 -5.43
N LEU A 268 24.98 39.67 -4.83
CA LEU A 268 23.80 38.91 -5.27
C LEU A 268 22.64 39.00 -4.26
N SER A 269 21.50 39.41 -4.80
CA SER A 269 20.25 39.78 -4.13
C SER A 269 19.66 38.67 -3.22
N PRO A 270 18.82 39.03 -2.23
CA PRO A 270 18.27 38.12 -1.20
C PRO A 270 17.33 37.03 -1.74
N THR A 271 17.13 36.93 -3.04
CA THR A 271 16.32 35.90 -3.70
C THR A 271 17.07 34.58 -3.91
N HIS A 272 18.41 34.57 -3.88
CA HIS A 272 19.22 33.37 -4.05
C HIS A 272 19.60 32.63 -2.75
N THR A 273 19.31 33.20 -1.58
CA THR A 273 19.53 32.56 -0.28
C THR A 273 18.64 31.34 -0.05
N LEU A 274 17.49 31.27 -0.72
CA LEU A 274 16.57 30.11 -0.68
C LEU A 274 17.18 28.84 -1.31
N SER A 275 18.05 28.98 -2.31
CA SER A 275 18.72 27.81 -2.94
C SER A 275 19.78 27.19 -2.01
N VAL A 276 20.40 27.98 -1.15
CA VAL A 276 21.38 27.51 -0.16
C VAL A 276 20.67 26.83 1.01
N PHE A 277 19.48 27.32 1.39
CA PHE A 277 18.63 26.65 2.38
C PHE A 277 18.06 25.30 1.89
N ALA A 278 17.80 25.16 0.59
CA ALA A 278 17.39 23.86 -0.01
C ALA A 278 18.48 22.79 0.14
N LEU A 279 19.76 23.16 0.05
CA LEU A 279 20.88 22.26 0.30
C LEU A 279 21.02 21.91 1.80
N LEU A 280 20.75 22.85 2.71
CA LEU A 280 20.69 22.54 4.15
C LEU A 280 19.54 21.60 4.51
N PHE A 281 18.43 21.62 3.77
CA PHE A 281 17.31 20.69 3.98
C PHE A 281 17.70 19.24 3.69
N THR A 282 18.60 18.99 2.72
CA THR A 282 19.17 17.65 2.49
C THR A 282 20.10 17.18 3.62
N SER A 283 20.69 18.08 4.40
CA SER A 283 21.49 17.73 5.59
C SER A 283 20.62 17.28 6.78
N PHE A 284 19.37 17.72 6.86
CA PHE A 284 18.42 17.24 7.89
C PHE A 284 17.94 15.81 7.59
N PHE A 285 18.07 15.35 6.34
CA PHE A 285 17.84 13.96 5.95
C PHE A 285 18.91 13.01 6.52
N LEU A 286 20.14 13.51 6.74
CA LEU A 286 21.26 12.72 7.27
C LEU A 286 21.14 12.42 8.78
N THR A 287 20.47 13.27 9.57
CA THR A 287 20.31 13.04 11.01
C THR A 287 19.32 11.91 11.32
N LYS A 288 18.30 11.70 10.46
CA LYS A 288 17.44 10.51 10.52
C LYS A 288 18.20 9.21 10.18
N ASN A 289 19.26 9.28 9.35
CA ASN A 289 20.10 8.14 9.00
C ASN A 289 21.04 7.67 10.14
N LEU A 290 21.36 8.52 11.12
CA LEU A 290 22.15 8.11 12.28
C LEU A 290 21.35 7.18 13.24
N ILE A 291 20.04 7.41 13.35
CA ILE A 291 19.11 6.54 14.11
C ILE A 291 19.00 5.16 13.46
N VAL A 292 19.12 5.12 12.13
CA VAL A 292 19.11 3.89 11.32
C VAL A 292 20.37 3.09 11.57
N GLU A 293 21.53 3.74 11.59
CA GLU A 293 22.81 3.10 11.90
C GLU A 293 22.76 2.43 13.28
N MET A 294 22.25 3.13 14.29
CA MET A 294 22.07 2.60 15.65
C MET A 294 21.06 1.44 15.70
N ALA A 295 19.97 1.49 14.94
CA ALA A 295 18.97 0.42 14.89
C ALA A 295 19.52 -0.84 14.22
N ILE A 296 20.24 -0.71 13.10
CA ILE A 296 20.85 -1.82 12.38
C ILE A 296 22.01 -2.41 13.19
N ILE A 297 22.81 -1.59 13.88
CA ILE A 297 23.87 -2.07 14.78
C ILE A 297 23.26 -2.85 15.95
N ARG A 298 22.21 -2.35 16.60
CA ARG A 298 21.53 -3.07 17.68
C ARG A 298 20.93 -4.39 17.19
N LEU A 299 20.30 -4.39 16.02
CA LEU A 299 19.73 -5.58 15.38
C LEU A 299 20.81 -6.63 15.07
N THR A 300 21.89 -6.23 14.40
CA THR A 300 23.00 -7.14 14.07
C THR A 300 23.73 -7.64 15.33
N GLN A 301 23.89 -6.81 16.38
CA GLN A 301 24.42 -7.23 17.67
C GLN A 301 23.48 -8.19 18.43
N GLN A 302 22.15 -7.97 18.38
CA GLN A 302 21.18 -8.87 19.01
C GLN A 302 21.14 -10.25 18.35
N VAL A 303 21.23 -10.29 17.01
CA VAL A 303 21.29 -11.55 16.26
C VAL A 303 22.58 -12.30 16.57
N HIS A 304 23.73 -11.62 16.54
CA HIS A 304 25.03 -12.24 16.82
C HIS A 304 25.19 -12.66 18.30
N SER A 305 24.63 -11.91 19.25
CA SER A 305 24.62 -12.28 20.67
C SER A 305 23.75 -13.50 20.99
N ARG A 306 22.80 -13.88 20.11
CA ARG A 306 22.01 -15.11 20.25
C ARG A 306 22.72 -16.32 19.65
N GLU A 307 23.54 -16.15 18.62
CA GLU A 307 24.41 -17.21 18.08
C GLU A 307 25.41 -17.68 19.15
N THR A 308 26.07 -16.75 19.85
CA THR A 308 27.05 -17.08 20.90
C THR A 308 26.44 -17.75 22.13
N LYS A 309 25.13 -17.61 22.35
CA LYS A 309 24.41 -18.27 23.47
C LYS A 309 23.84 -19.64 23.12
N LYS A 310 23.76 -20.02 21.83
CA LYS A 310 23.27 -21.33 21.38
C LYS A 310 24.38 -22.38 21.22
N CYS A 311 25.65 -22.01 21.36
CA CYS A 311 26.77 -22.94 21.47
C CYS A 311 27.37 -22.89 22.89
N PRO A 312 26.76 -23.55 23.90
CA PRO A 312 27.56 -24.06 25.00
C PRO A 312 28.33 -25.28 24.48
N LEU A 313 29.65 -25.28 24.74
CA LEU A 313 30.46 -26.50 24.80
C LEU A 313 29.82 -27.54 25.73
#